data_AF-A0A7S2RCL7-F1
#
_entry.id   AF-A0A7S2RCL7-F1
#
_cell.length_a   1.000
_cell.length_b   1.000
_cell.length_c   1.000
_cell.angle_alpha   90.00
_cell.angle_beta   90.00
_cell.angle_gamma   90.00
#
_symmetry.space_group_name_H-M   'P 1'
#
loop_
_entity.id
_entity.type
_entity.pdbx_description
1 polymer ?
#
loop_
_entity_poly.entity_id
_entity_poly.type
_entity_poly.pdbx_seq_one_letter_code
_entity_poly.pdbx_strand_id
1 'polypeptide(L)'
;YTHVDHVTMAHDAEVEVERVLEGATAFACLGLPLAPASPGTVKRQYYKLALRVHPDKNKHPKAEDAFKRLSDAFEELSDASLQRDALEAATREQTQQQQRQQRQQRQRSHPPKPGTADRPPSSAPRRKKRKANQANETAPARSFQQILKEWREMEQEFEAQNEQNQNSRRANEERRRKKRDGKHAELTRQHEGLVSRLSEGAEERASSWRQFASTGTRATVARPPPAERHTESRPAAVTAPSQAACWLCRRTFRDEEALARHVALSKLHASNLAASHSSMPPVEEEPISSKASIPTMAESSVHQRGTSVRAKQVPSPPEEPLDSSITRGSVSDDRRSSSPQPPPK
;
A
#
# COMPACT_ATOMS: atom_id res chain seq x y z
N TYR A 1 -28.74 -8.11 19.72
CA TYR A 1 -28.31 -8.11 18.30
C TYR A 1 -27.84 -9.51 17.92
N THR A 2 -28.73 -10.51 17.95
CA THR A 2 -28.40 -11.93 17.65
C THR A 2 -29.57 -12.65 16.97
N HIS A 3 -30.39 -11.92 16.22
CA HIS A 3 -31.38 -12.49 15.31
C HIS A 3 -30.95 -12.12 13.88
N VAL A 4 -29.76 -12.58 13.50
CA VAL A 4 -29.32 -12.54 12.10
C VAL A 4 -29.86 -13.82 11.48
N ASP A 5 -31.09 -13.71 11.01
CA ASP A 5 -31.81 -14.53 10.02
C ASP A 5 -31.26 -15.95 9.76
N HIS A 6 -31.85 -16.93 10.43
CA HIS A 6 -31.67 -18.35 10.07
C HIS A 6 -32.07 -18.67 8.62
N VAL A 7 -32.87 -17.79 7.98
CA VAL A 7 -33.35 -17.89 6.60
C VAL A 7 -32.29 -17.47 5.59
N THR A 8 -31.45 -16.47 5.89
CA THR A 8 -30.38 -16.05 4.98
C THR A 8 -29.29 -17.12 4.89
N MET A 9 -28.91 -17.71 6.04
CA MET A 9 -27.94 -18.81 6.10
C MET A 9 -28.39 -20.09 5.37
N ALA A 10 -29.70 -20.35 5.29
CA ALA A 10 -30.25 -21.52 4.58
C ALA A 10 -30.26 -21.29 3.06
N HIS A 11 -30.67 -20.11 2.60
CA HIS A 11 -30.57 -19.73 1.18
C HIS A 11 -29.11 -19.68 0.72
N ASP A 12 -28.25 -19.16 1.57
CA ASP A 12 -26.79 -19.15 1.43
C ASP A 12 -26.19 -20.56 1.31
N ALA A 13 -26.85 -21.61 1.82
CA ALA A 13 -26.35 -22.98 1.71
C ALA A 13 -26.80 -23.63 0.39
N GLU A 14 -28.05 -23.40 -0.03
CA GLU A 14 -28.58 -23.90 -1.31
C GLU A 14 -27.82 -23.32 -2.51
N VAL A 15 -27.58 -22.01 -2.51
CA VAL A 15 -26.80 -21.33 -3.55
C VAL A 15 -25.37 -21.88 -3.63
N GLU A 16 -24.76 -22.22 -2.50
CA GLU A 16 -23.41 -22.81 -2.48
C GLU A 16 -23.39 -24.24 -3.01
N VAL A 17 -24.42 -25.04 -2.73
CA VAL A 17 -24.56 -26.40 -3.27
C VAL A 17 -24.61 -26.34 -4.80
N GLU A 18 -25.42 -25.44 -5.37
CA GLU A 18 -25.49 -25.26 -6.83
C GLU A 18 -24.15 -24.75 -7.40
N ARG A 19 -23.55 -23.73 -6.78
CA ARG A 19 -22.25 -23.18 -7.20
C ARG A 19 -21.14 -24.24 -7.23
N VAL A 20 -21.09 -25.11 -6.22
CA VAL A 20 -20.09 -26.19 -6.14
C VAL A 20 -20.31 -27.22 -7.25
N LEU A 21 -21.56 -27.55 -7.57
CA LEU A 21 -21.89 -28.49 -8.65
C LEU A 21 -21.61 -27.91 -10.04
N GLU A 22 -21.84 -26.61 -10.23
CA GLU A 22 -21.54 -25.89 -11.49
C GLU A 22 -20.04 -25.61 -11.68
N GLY A 23 -19.24 -25.79 -10.61
CA GLY A 23 -17.80 -25.61 -10.61
C GLY A 23 -17.10 -26.50 -11.64
N ALA A 24 -16.70 -25.89 -12.77
CA ALA A 24 -15.94 -26.58 -13.81
C ALA A 24 -14.53 -26.98 -13.35
N THR A 25 -13.92 -26.21 -12.44
CA THR A 25 -12.57 -26.45 -11.92
C THR A 25 -12.58 -26.68 -10.41
N ALA A 26 -11.58 -27.40 -9.89
CA ALA A 26 -11.42 -27.63 -8.45
C ALA A 26 -11.32 -26.30 -7.66
N PHE A 27 -10.65 -25.30 -8.24
CA PHE A 27 -10.57 -23.94 -7.69
C PHE A 27 -11.95 -23.27 -7.62
N ALA A 28 -12.76 -23.39 -8.66
CA ALA A 28 -14.12 -22.85 -8.67
C ALA A 28 -15.02 -23.55 -7.64
N CYS A 29 -14.90 -24.88 -7.47
CA CYS A 29 -15.64 -25.62 -6.45
C CYS A 29 -15.34 -25.07 -5.04
N LEU A 30 -14.05 -24.90 -4.70
CA LEU A 30 -13.62 -24.31 -3.44
C LEU A 30 -13.85 -22.78 -3.37
N GLY A 31 -14.18 -22.11 -4.48
CA GLY A 31 -14.35 -20.65 -4.52
C GLY A 31 -13.02 -19.90 -4.31
N LEU A 32 -11.91 -20.51 -4.72
CA LEU A 32 -10.58 -19.90 -4.70
C LEU A 32 -10.27 -19.25 -6.06
N PRO A 33 -9.49 -18.16 -6.09
CA PRO A 33 -8.98 -17.62 -7.35
C PRO A 33 -8.08 -18.65 -8.03
N LEU A 34 -7.95 -18.53 -9.36
CA LEU A 34 -7.06 -19.36 -10.18
C LEU A 34 -5.59 -18.94 -9.98
N ALA A 35 -5.09 -19.17 -8.77
CA ALA A 35 -3.78 -18.73 -8.29
C ALA A 35 -3.21 -19.77 -7.31
N PRO A 36 -1.88 -19.80 -7.12
CA PRO A 36 -1.28 -20.64 -6.09
C PRO A 36 -1.78 -20.20 -4.70
N ALA A 37 -2.52 -21.08 -4.03
CA ALA A 37 -3.04 -20.86 -2.68
C ALA A 37 -2.22 -21.65 -1.67
N SER A 38 -2.03 -21.12 -0.47
CA SER A 38 -1.36 -21.86 0.61
C SER A 38 -2.22 -23.08 1.03
N PRO A 39 -1.61 -24.20 1.43
CA PRO A 39 -2.35 -25.39 1.86
C PRO A 39 -3.26 -25.10 3.06
N GLY A 40 -2.88 -24.15 3.92
CA GLY A 40 -3.74 -23.66 5.00
C GLY A 40 -4.99 -22.96 4.49
N THR A 41 -4.88 -22.14 3.45
CA THR A 41 -6.04 -21.47 2.82
C THR A 41 -6.98 -22.48 2.15
N VAL A 42 -6.45 -23.50 1.48
CA VAL A 42 -7.26 -24.56 0.84
C VAL A 42 -8.05 -25.35 1.88
N LYS A 43 -7.39 -25.78 2.96
CA LYS A 43 -8.04 -26.44 4.10
C LYS A 43 -9.13 -25.55 4.69
N ARG A 44 -8.82 -24.30 5.02
CA ARG A 44 -9.79 -23.34 5.55
C ARG A 44 -11.04 -23.21 4.67
N GLN A 45 -10.83 -23.08 3.37
CA GLN A 45 -11.95 -22.90 2.49
C GLN A 45 -12.79 -24.19 2.35
N TYR A 46 -12.14 -25.34 2.31
CA TYR A 46 -12.80 -26.65 2.30
C TYR A 46 -13.71 -26.84 3.50
N TYR A 47 -13.20 -26.71 4.72
CA TYR A 47 -14.01 -26.98 5.91
C TYR A 47 -15.13 -25.93 6.07
N LYS A 48 -14.90 -24.65 5.72
CA LYS A 48 -15.97 -23.63 5.70
C LYS A 48 -17.12 -24.03 4.79
N LEU A 49 -16.81 -24.50 3.58
CA LEU A 49 -17.81 -24.94 2.62
C LEU A 49 -18.43 -26.28 3.03
N ALA A 50 -17.64 -27.22 3.56
CA ALA A 50 -18.11 -28.51 4.03
C ALA A 50 -19.19 -28.36 5.10
N LEU A 51 -19.05 -27.40 6.02
CA LEU A 51 -20.08 -27.09 7.02
C LEU A 51 -21.35 -26.49 6.39
N ARG A 52 -21.21 -25.77 5.28
CA ARG A 52 -22.32 -25.14 4.55
C ARG A 52 -23.02 -26.08 3.58
N VAL A 53 -22.36 -27.11 3.05
CA VAL A 53 -22.96 -28.08 2.10
C VAL A 53 -23.22 -29.45 2.70
N HIS A 54 -22.96 -29.65 4.00
CA HIS A 54 -23.12 -30.94 4.66
C HIS A 54 -24.58 -31.48 4.55
N PRO A 55 -24.78 -32.77 4.21
CA PRO A 55 -26.12 -33.34 4.01
C PRO A 55 -27.00 -33.37 5.27
N ASP A 56 -26.40 -33.38 6.47
CA ASP A 56 -27.15 -33.35 7.74
C ASP A 56 -27.83 -31.98 8.00
N LYS A 57 -27.17 -30.87 7.62
CA LYS A 57 -27.69 -29.52 7.87
C LYS A 57 -28.53 -28.97 6.71
N ASN A 58 -28.29 -29.44 5.49
CA ASN A 58 -28.95 -28.93 4.30
C ASN A 58 -29.92 -29.95 3.74
N LYS A 59 -31.17 -29.52 3.62
CA LYS A 59 -32.26 -30.35 3.09
C LYS A 59 -32.26 -30.46 1.55
N HIS A 60 -31.21 -29.98 0.90
CA HIS A 60 -31.12 -29.97 -0.56
C HIS A 60 -30.83 -31.39 -1.09
N PRO A 61 -31.57 -31.88 -2.10
CA PRO A 61 -31.44 -33.26 -2.58
C PRO A 61 -30.07 -33.58 -3.19
N LYS A 62 -29.33 -32.56 -3.66
CA LYS A 62 -27.97 -32.69 -4.21
C LYS A 62 -26.84 -32.33 -3.23
N ALA A 63 -27.14 -32.17 -1.94
CA ALA A 63 -26.13 -31.80 -0.94
C ALA A 63 -25.02 -32.86 -0.83
N GLU A 64 -25.37 -34.15 -0.93
CA GLU A 64 -24.40 -35.25 -0.92
C GLU A 64 -23.46 -35.20 -2.14
N ASP A 65 -24.00 -34.97 -3.33
CA ASP A 65 -23.21 -34.85 -4.56
C ASP A 65 -22.26 -33.64 -4.52
N ALA A 66 -22.74 -32.50 -4.00
CA ALA A 66 -21.90 -31.32 -3.83
C ALA A 66 -20.79 -31.54 -2.80
N PHE A 67 -21.08 -32.25 -1.70
CA PHE A 67 -20.06 -32.59 -0.69
C PHE A 67 -18.98 -33.54 -1.25
N LYS A 68 -19.38 -34.53 -2.06
CA LYS A 68 -18.43 -35.41 -2.77
C LYS A 68 -17.54 -34.59 -3.71
N ARG A 69 -18.15 -33.74 -4.54
CA ARG A 69 -17.42 -32.85 -5.46
C ARG A 69 -16.45 -31.92 -4.73
N LEU A 70 -16.86 -31.40 -3.57
CA LEU A 70 -16.01 -30.56 -2.72
C LEU A 70 -14.82 -31.33 -2.14
N SER A 71 -15.04 -32.59 -1.75
CA SER A 71 -13.99 -33.48 -1.23
C SER A 71 -12.96 -33.83 -2.30
N ASP A 72 -13.42 -34.20 -3.50
CA ASP A 72 -12.54 -34.46 -4.65
C ASP A 72 -11.68 -33.22 -4.99
N ALA A 73 -12.30 -32.04 -5.02
CA ALA A 73 -11.60 -30.79 -5.26
C ALA A 73 -10.56 -30.47 -4.17
N PHE A 74 -10.85 -30.82 -2.91
CA PHE A 74 -9.91 -30.66 -1.82
C PHE A 74 -8.74 -31.63 -1.95
N GLU A 75 -8.95 -32.90 -2.28
CA GLU A 75 -7.89 -33.86 -2.50
C GLU A 75 -6.91 -33.41 -3.59
N GLU A 76 -7.44 -32.93 -4.72
CA GLU A 76 -6.64 -32.39 -5.83
C GLU A 76 -5.87 -31.11 -5.45
N LEU A 77 -6.43 -30.24 -4.61
CA LEU A 77 -5.80 -28.98 -4.21
C LEU A 77 -4.99 -29.06 -2.91
N SER A 78 -5.04 -30.19 -2.19
CA SER A 78 -4.35 -30.37 -0.92
C SER A 78 -2.84 -30.57 -1.08
N ASP A 79 -2.42 -31.24 -2.16
CA ASP A 79 -1.02 -31.43 -2.51
C ASP A 79 -0.54 -30.28 -3.42
N ALA A 80 0.59 -29.69 -3.09
CA ALA A 80 1.20 -28.61 -3.88
C ALA A 80 1.55 -29.05 -5.31
N SER A 81 1.86 -30.33 -5.55
CA SER A 81 2.11 -30.84 -6.90
C SER A 81 0.82 -30.91 -7.70
N LEU A 82 -0.22 -31.53 -7.14
CA LEU A 82 -1.51 -31.68 -7.80
C LEU A 82 -2.19 -30.32 -8.04
N GLN A 83 -2.07 -29.40 -7.08
CA GLN A 83 -2.55 -28.03 -7.22
C GLN A 83 -1.93 -27.31 -8.42
N ARG A 84 -0.62 -27.50 -8.65
CA ARG A 84 0.07 -26.90 -9.80
C ARG A 84 -0.43 -27.48 -11.11
N ASP A 85 -0.58 -28.80 -11.17
CA ASP A 85 -1.08 -29.48 -12.36
C ASP A 85 -2.52 -29.06 -12.68
N ALA A 86 -3.37 -28.95 -11.65
CA ALA A 86 -4.73 -28.44 -11.77
C ALA A 86 -4.77 -26.99 -12.26
N LEU A 87 -3.87 -26.13 -11.76
CA LEU A 87 -3.76 -24.73 -12.19
C LEU A 87 -3.32 -24.63 -13.66
N GLU A 88 -2.35 -25.44 -14.06
CA GLU A 88 -1.89 -25.50 -15.45
C GLU A 88 -2.99 -26.03 -16.38
N ALA A 89 -3.71 -27.08 -15.97
CA ALA A 89 -4.83 -27.63 -16.70
C ALA A 89 -5.95 -26.59 -16.90
N ALA A 90 -6.32 -25.88 -15.84
CA ALA A 90 -7.34 -24.83 -15.89
C ALA A 90 -6.91 -23.67 -16.82
N THR A 91 -5.64 -23.26 -16.75
CA THR A 91 -5.08 -22.20 -17.61
C THR A 91 -5.07 -22.62 -19.09
N ARG A 92 -4.68 -23.87 -19.37
CA ARG A 92 -4.71 -24.46 -20.71
C ARG A 92 -6.12 -24.53 -21.26
N GLU A 93 -7.10 -24.91 -20.44
CA GLU A 93 -8.50 -24.96 -20.83
C GLU A 93 -9.04 -23.57 -21.18
N GLN A 94 -8.80 -22.57 -20.34
CA GLN A 94 -9.19 -21.18 -20.61
C GLN A 94 -8.58 -20.67 -21.93
N THR A 95 -7.30 -20.95 -22.15
CA THR A 95 -6.62 -20.56 -23.39
C THR A 95 -7.23 -21.25 -24.61
N GLN A 96 -7.52 -22.56 -24.51
CA GLN A 96 -8.17 -23.30 -25.59
C GLN A 96 -9.59 -22.81 -25.87
N GLN A 97 -10.35 -22.47 -24.84
CA GLN A 97 -11.69 -21.90 -24.97
C GLN A 97 -11.64 -20.54 -25.70
N GLN A 98 -10.70 -19.66 -25.34
CA GLN A 98 -10.50 -18.38 -26.03
C GLN A 98 -10.13 -18.58 -27.50
N GLN A 99 -9.20 -19.49 -27.82
CA GLN A 99 -8.83 -19.80 -29.19
C GLN A 99 -10.00 -20.38 -30.00
N ARG A 100 -10.83 -21.23 -29.39
CA ARG A 100 -12.05 -21.77 -30.01
C ARG A 100 -13.05 -20.66 -30.34
N GLN A 101 -13.29 -19.75 -29.40
CA GLN A 101 -14.17 -18.60 -29.61
C GLN A 101 -13.65 -17.70 -30.74
N GLN A 102 -12.35 -17.40 -30.76
CA GLN A 102 -11.74 -16.59 -31.82
C GLN A 102 -11.84 -17.27 -33.19
N ARG A 103 -11.64 -18.60 -33.27
CA ARG A 103 -11.85 -19.37 -34.51
C ARG A 103 -13.30 -19.30 -34.98
N GLN A 104 -14.28 -19.44 -34.09
CA GLN A 104 -15.70 -19.36 -34.43
C GLN A 104 -16.06 -17.96 -34.97
N GLN A 105 -15.52 -16.90 -34.37
CA GLN A 105 -15.71 -15.53 -34.86
C GLN A 105 -15.11 -15.33 -36.25
N ARG A 106 -13.88 -15.83 -36.50
CA ARG A 106 -13.24 -15.76 -37.83
C ARG A 106 -13.98 -16.57 -38.90
N GLN A 107 -14.61 -17.70 -38.52
CA GLN A 107 -15.42 -18.49 -39.43
C GLN A 107 -16.75 -17.83 -39.76
N ARG A 108 -17.35 -17.08 -38.80
CA ARG A 108 -18.56 -16.27 -39.06
C ARG A 108 -18.29 -15.10 -40.01
N SER A 109 -17.07 -14.56 -40.05
CA SER A 109 -16.72 -13.42 -40.89
C SER A 109 -16.27 -13.78 -42.31
N HIS A 110 -16.15 -15.07 -42.66
CA HIS A 110 -15.79 -15.51 -44.02
C HIS A 110 -16.94 -16.35 -44.61
N PRO A 111 -17.64 -15.90 -45.67
CA PRO A 111 -18.69 -16.70 -46.29
C PRO A 111 -18.08 -17.99 -46.89
N PRO A 112 -18.77 -19.13 -46.80
CA PRO A 112 -18.30 -20.37 -47.41
C PRO A 112 -18.22 -20.19 -48.93
N LYS A 113 -17.06 -20.53 -49.52
CA LYS A 113 -16.92 -20.60 -50.98
C LYS A 113 -17.86 -21.71 -51.50
N PRO A 114 -18.68 -21.46 -52.53
CA PRO A 114 -19.49 -22.51 -53.14
C PRO A 114 -18.59 -23.41 -53.99
N GLY A 115 -18.74 -24.73 -53.83
CA GLY A 115 -18.20 -25.73 -54.75
C GLY A 115 -17.11 -26.62 -54.16
N THR A 116 -17.51 -27.73 -53.56
CA THR A 116 -17.13 -29.11 -53.93
C THR A 116 -17.78 -30.04 -52.91
N ALA A 117 -18.99 -30.48 -53.23
CA ALA A 117 -19.58 -31.64 -52.59
C ALA A 117 -18.87 -32.90 -53.11
N ASP A 118 -19.07 -34.01 -52.40
CA ASP A 118 -18.59 -35.37 -52.72
C ASP A 118 -17.20 -35.73 -52.19
N ARG A 119 -17.14 -35.84 -50.85
CA ARG A 119 -16.34 -36.90 -50.22
C ARG A 119 -17.07 -37.44 -48.98
N PRO A 120 -17.49 -38.70 -48.96
CA PRO A 120 -18.15 -39.28 -47.79
C PRO A 120 -17.17 -39.37 -46.62
N PRO A 121 -17.59 -39.10 -45.37
CA PRO A 121 -16.74 -39.32 -44.22
C PRO A 121 -16.50 -40.82 -44.05
N SER A 122 -15.24 -41.23 -44.22
CA SER A 122 -14.77 -42.59 -43.91
C SER A 122 -15.06 -42.89 -42.43
N SER A 123 -15.90 -43.89 -42.21
CA SER A 123 -16.22 -44.46 -40.91
C SER A 123 -15.00 -45.20 -40.33
N ALA A 124 -14.11 -44.46 -39.67
CA ALA A 124 -13.11 -45.05 -38.80
C ALA A 124 -13.77 -45.48 -37.47
N PRO A 125 -13.50 -46.69 -36.95
CA PRO A 125 -14.14 -47.16 -35.73
C PRO A 125 -13.71 -46.30 -34.55
N ARG A 126 -14.69 -45.78 -33.81
CA ARG A 126 -14.50 -45.06 -32.55
C ARG A 126 -13.66 -45.92 -31.59
N ARG A 127 -12.42 -45.49 -31.37
CA ARG A 127 -11.51 -46.04 -30.36
C ARG A 127 -12.21 -45.98 -29.00
N LYS A 128 -12.38 -47.16 -28.39
CA LYS A 128 -13.07 -47.38 -27.10
C LYS A 128 -12.61 -46.36 -26.05
N LYS A 129 -13.57 -45.63 -25.49
CA LYS A 129 -13.38 -44.76 -24.32
C LYS A 129 -12.90 -45.68 -23.19
N ARG A 130 -11.70 -45.42 -22.68
CA ARG A 130 -11.13 -46.12 -21.52
C ARG A 130 -12.11 -45.93 -20.36
N LYS A 131 -12.45 -47.02 -19.67
CA LYS A 131 -13.15 -46.96 -18.38
C LYS A 131 -12.33 -46.07 -17.45
N ALA A 132 -12.93 -44.99 -16.98
CA ALA A 132 -12.39 -44.22 -15.87
C ALA A 132 -12.52 -45.07 -14.60
N ASN A 133 -11.52 -44.97 -13.75
CA ASN A 133 -11.33 -45.73 -12.54
C ASN A 133 -12.58 -45.71 -11.66
N GLN A 134 -13.17 -46.88 -11.45
CA GLN A 134 -14.08 -47.14 -10.35
C GLN A 134 -13.24 -47.77 -9.23
N ALA A 135 -12.54 -46.92 -8.48
CA ALA A 135 -11.76 -47.30 -7.31
C ALA A 135 -11.50 -46.06 -6.44
N ASN A 136 -12.55 -45.53 -5.83
CA ASN A 136 -12.47 -44.84 -4.54
C ASN A 136 -13.82 -45.01 -3.84
N GLU A 137 -14.22 -46.25 -3.63
CA GLU A 137 -15.26 -46.57 -2.66
C GLU A 137 -14.54 -46.78 -1.33
N THR A 138 -14.97 -46.03 -0.32
CA THR A 138 -14.69 -46.18 1.12
C THR A 138 -13.44 -45.50 1.69
N ALA A 139 -13.31 -44.19 1.49
CA ALA A 139 -12.89 -43.35 2.60
C ALA A 139 -14.09 -43.21 3.56
N PRO A 140 -13.98 -43.54 4.86
CA PRO A 140 -15.08 -43.31 5.79
C PRO A 140 -15.38 -41.81 5.80
N ALA A 141 -16.58 -41.44 5.38
CA ALA A 141 -17.05 -40.06 5.43
C ALA A 141 -16.83 -39.55 6.85
N ARG A 142 -15.96 -38.53 7.00
CA ARG A 142 -15.68 -37.95 8.32
C ARG A 142 -17.00 -37.48 8.91
N SER A 143 -17.23 -37.79 10.18
CA SER A 143 -18.46 -37.36 10.83
C SER A 143 -18.51 -35.82 10.89
N PHE A 144 -19.71 -35.26 10.80
CA PHE A 144 -19.92 -33.81 10.88
C PHE A 144 -19.27 -33.18 12.13
N GLN A 145 -19.33 -33.88 13.26
CA GLN A 145 -18.72 -33.44 14.52
C GLN A 145 -17.19 -33.42 14.44
N GLN A 146 -16.58 -34.38 13.73
CA GLN A 146 -15.14 -34.40 13.51
C GLN A 146 -14.70 -33.24 12.62
N ILE A 147 -15.44 -32.94 11.54
CA ILE A 147 -15.18 -31.79 10.67
C ILE A 147 -15.25 -30.48 11.48
N LEU A 148 -16.22 -30.33 12.37
CA LEU A 148 -16.34 -29.16 13.26
C LEU A 148 -15.20 -29.03 14.27
N LYS A 149 -14.73 -30.15 14.83
CA LYS A 149 -13.62 -30.16 15.78
C LYS A 149 -12.31 -29.77 15.09
N GLU A 150 -12.00 -30.43 13.96
CA GLU A 150 -10.84 -30.13 13.13
C GLU A 150 -10.86 -28.68 12.63
N TRP A 151 -12.03 -28.15 12.27
CA TRP A 151 -12.19 -26.73 11.92
C TRP A 151 -11.74 -25.79 13.02
N ARG A 152 -12.24 -26.01 14.24
CA ARG A 152 -11.95 -25.15 15.39
C ARG A 152 -10.47 -25.17 15.75
N GLU A 153 -9.86 -26.34 15.78
CA GLU A 153 -8.44 -26.52 16.08
C GLU A 153 -7.58 -25.81 15.03
N MET A 154 -7.91 -25.98 13.74
CA MET A 154 -7.19 -25.32 12.64
C MET A 154 -7.37 -23.81 12.62
N GLU A 155 -8.54 -23.29 13.04
CA GLU A 155 -8.76 -21.85 13.19
C GLU A 155 -7.82 -21.27 14.26
N GLN A 156 -7.73 -21.93 15.42
CA GLN A 156 -6.83 -21.57 16.51
C GLN A 156 -5.36 -21.63 16.10
N GLU A 157 -4.93 -22.69 15.39
CA GLU A 157 -3.54 -22.83 14.94
C GLU A 157 -3.11 -21.71 14.00
N PHE A 158 -3.97 -21.32 13.06
CA PHE A 158 -3.67 -20.22 12.16
C PHE A 158 -3.70 -18.86 12.86
N GLU A 159 -4.64 -18.64 13.78
CA GLU A 159 -4.65 -17.42 14.60
C GLU A 159 -3.36 -17.32 15.41
N ALA A 160 -2.94 -18.42 16.03
CA ALA A 160 -1.65 -18.51 16.72
C ALA A 160 -0.46 -18.29 15.78
N GLN A 161 -0.49 -18.84 14.56
CA GLN A 161 0.57 -18.63 13.57
C GLN A 161 0.61 -17.17 13.08
N ASN A 162 -0.55 -16.55 12.86
CA ASN A 162 -0.66 -15.15 12.48
C ASN A 162 -0.17 -14.24 13.62
N GLU A 163 -0.56 -14.53 14.86
CA GLU A 163 -0.08 -13.84 16.05
C GLU A 163 1.43 -13.99 16.22
N GLN A 164 1.98 -15.20 16.05
CA GLN A 164 3.41 -15.45 16.10
C GLN A 164 4.16 -14.66 15.01
N ASN A 165 3.63 -14.59 13.79
CA ASN A 165 4.20 -13.79 12.70
C ASN A 165 4.11 -12.28 13.02
N GLN A 166 3.00 -11.80 13.58
CA GLN A 166 2.85 -10.41 14.01
C GLN A 166 3.81 -10.06 15.16
N ASN A 167 3.92 -10.91 16.17
CA ASN A 167 4.82 -10.73 17.29
C ASN A 167 6.29 -10.75 16.82
N SER A 168 6.64 -11.63 15.87
CA SER A 168 7.96 -11.64 15.24
C SER A 168 8.27 -10.35 14.50
N ARG A 169 7.29 -9.81 13.75
CA ARG A 169 7.41 -8.51 13.06
C ARG A 169 7.58 -7.35 14.04
N ARG A 170 6.77 -7.31 15.10
CA ARG A 170 6.86 -6.30 16.17
C ARG A 170 8.22 -6.35 16.86
N ALA A 171 8.69 -7.54 17.23
CA ALA A 171 9.99 -7.74 17.84
C ALA A 171 11.14 -7.27 16.92
N ASN A 172 11.05 -7.51 15.61
CA ASN A 172 12.05 -7.05 14.66
C ASN A 172 12.03 -5.51 14.52
N GLU A 173 10.86 -4.89 14.43
CA GLU A 173 10.75 -3.42 14.37
C GLU A 173 11.22 -2.77 15.68
N GLU A 174 10.93 -3.38 16.83
CA GLU A 174 11.43 -2.90 18.12
C GLU A 174 12.96 -2.95 18.20
N ARG A 175 13.59 -4.04 17.72
CA ARG A 175 15.06 -4.11 17.60
C ARG A 175 15.61 -3.00 16.71
N ARG A 176 14.96 -2.72 15.58
CA ARG A 176 15.34 -1.62 14.68
C ARG A 176 15.18 -0.26 15.35
N ARG A 177 14.09 -0.04 16.08
CA ARG A 177 13.84 1.17 16.86
C ARG A 177 14.91 1.39 17.92
N LYS A 178 15.19 0.39 18.77
CA LYS A 178 16.25 0.44 19.78
C LYS A 178 17.62 0.78 19.17
N LYS A 179 17.92 0.26 17.97
CA LYS A 179 19.16 0.60 17.25
C LYS A 179 19.18 2.06 16.78
N ARG A 180 18.06 2.60 16.25
CA ARG A 180 17.94 4.02 15.87
C ARG A 180 18.06 4.92 17.09
N ASP A 181 17.32 4.61 18.15
CA ASP A 181 17.29 5.40 19.39
C ASP A 181 18.67 5.39 20.07
N GLY A 182 19.35 4.23 20.10
CA GLY A 182 20.73 4.13 20.58
C GLY A 182 21.71 4.95 19.76
N LYS A 183 21.60 4.95 18.43
CA LYS A 183 22.43 5.79 17.56
C LYS A 183 22.15 7.28 17.76
N HIS A 184 20.88 7.66 17.93
CA HIS A 184 20.49 9.03 18.21
C HIS A 184 21.04 9.49 19.56
N ALA A 185 20.87 8.69 20.62
CA ALA A 185 21.40 9.00 21.94
C ALA A 185 22.93 9.15 21.94
N GLU A 186 23.64 8.32 21.19
CA GLU A 186 25.09 8.45 21.00
C GLU A 186 25.47 9.76 20.30
N LEU A 187 24.76 10.11 19.20
CA LEU A 187 24.97 11.38 18.51
C LEU A 187 24.66 12.59 19.41
N THR A 188 23.61 12.52 20.23
CA THR A 188 23.26 13.57 21.20
C THR A 188 24.37 13.76 22.21
N ARG A 189 24.90 12.68 22.80
CA ARG A 189 26.04 12.77 23.73
C ARG A 189 27.29 13.37 23.08
N GLN A 190 27.59 13.00 21.84
CA GLN A 190 28.71 13.57 21.10
C GLN A 190 28.52 15.07 20.84
N HIS A 191 27.30 15.48 20.47
CA HIS A 191 26.95 16.87 20.27
C HIS A 191 27.09 17.68 21.57
N GLU A 192 26.51 17.19 22.67
CA GLU A 192 26.64 17.82 23.99
C GLU A 192 28.10 17.93 24.41
N GLY A 193 28.90 16.87 24.24
CA GLY A 193 30.34 16.90 24.54
C GLY A 193 31.16 17.83 23.63
N LEU A 194 30.71 18.08 22.39
CA LEU A 194 31.30 19.10 21.51
C LEU A 194 30.91 20.51 21.95
N VAL A 195 29.63 20.72 22.30
CA VAL A 195 29.11 22.00 22.79
C VAL A 195 29.84 22.40 24.08
N SER A 196 29.97 21.49 25.05
CA SER A 196 30.71 21.76 26.30
C SER A 196 32.15 22.21 26.00
N ARG A 197 32.89 21.45 25.18
CA ARG A 197 34.28 21.79 24.79
C ARG A 197 34.39 23.13 24.06
N LEU A 198 33.41 23.50 23.24
CA LEU A 198 33.40 24.77 22.53
C LEU A 198 32.99 25.95 23.43
N SER A 199 32.16 25.68 24.44
CA SER A 199 31.71 26.65 25.44
C SER A 199 32.75 26.91 26.53
N GLU A 200 33.64 25.96 26.79
CA GLU A 200 34.79 26.14 27.68
C GLU A 200 35.67 27.30 27.16
N GLY A 201 35.89 28.27 28.03
CA GLY A 201 36.58 29.52 27.72
C GLY A 201 35.92 30.38 26.63
N ALA A 202 34.66 30.12 26.26
CA ALA A 202 33.93 30.98 25.33
C ALA A 202 33.67 32.37 25.93
N GLU A 203 33.31 32.44 27.21
CA GLU A 203 33.10 33.70 27.93
C GLU A 203 34.40 34.49 28.12
N GLU A 204 35.50 33.80 28.37
CA GLU A 204 36.84 34.42 28.49
C GLU A 204 37.30 34.98 27.14
N ARG A 205 37.14 34.21 26.05
CA ARG A 205 37.38 34.69 24.70
C ARG A 205 36.47 35.86 24.34
N ALA A 206 35.17 35.76 24.64
CA ALA A 206 34.20 36.82 24.38
C ALA A 206 34.54 38.09 25.18
N SER A 207 34.97 37.96 26.43
CA SER A 207 35.41 39.07 27.28
C SER A 207 36.69 39.72 26.75
N SER A 208 37.64 38.93 26.24
CA SER A 208 38.86 39.42 25.56
C SER A 208 38.50 40.22 24.30
N TRP A 209 37.57 39.73 23.47
CA TRP A 209 37.06 40.49 22.32
C TRP A 209 36.33 41.77 22.73
N ARG A 210 35.53 41.75 23.82
CA ARG A 210 34.86 42.94 24.35
C ARG A 210 35.85 43.98 24.88
N GLN A 211 36.91 43.54 25.56
CA GLN A 211 37.99 44.42 26.03
C GLN A 211 38.83 44.98 24.87
N PHE A 212 39.12 44.18 23.85
CA PHE A 212 39.77 44.66 22.62
C PHE A 212 38.90 45.71 21.91
N ALA A 213 37.59 45.49 21.83
CA ALA A 213 36.66 46.44 21.23
C ALA A 213 36.52 47.74 22.05
N SER A 214 36.63 47.68 23.38
CA SER A 214 36.55 48.87 24.24
C SER A 214 37.86 49.66 24.34
N THR A 215 39.01 48.99 24.20
CA THR A 215 40.35 49.61 24.18
C THR A 215 40.78 50.08 22.80
N GLY A 216 40.06 49.67 21.76
CA GLY A 216 40.16 50.24 20.42
C GLY A 216 39.66 51.68 20.41
N THR A 217 40.53 52.64 20.71
CA THR A 217 40.42 53.96 20.11
C THR A 217 40.23 53.74 18.61
N ARG A 218 39.12 54.28 18.09
CA ARG A 218 38.85 54.37 16.66
C ARG A 218 39.95 55.23 16.06
N ALA A 219 41.10 54.62 15.77
CA ALA A 219 42.11 55.21 14.92
C ALA A 219 41.44 55.34 13.56
N THR A 220 41.03 56.57 13.23
CA THR A 220 40.75 56.97 11.87
C THR A 220 42.04 56.72 11.08
N VAL A 221 42.16 55.54 10.50
CA VAL A 221 43.15 55.30 9.45
C VAL A 221 42.73 56.21 8.32
N ALA A 222 43.40 57.35 8.22
CA ALA A 222 43.28 58.25 7.10
C ALA A 222 43.55 57.42 5.83
N ARG A 223 42.59 57.46 4.90
CA ARG A 223 42.73 56.88 3.57
C ARG A 223 44.01 57.46 2.94
N PRO A 224 45.00 56.65 2.54
CA PRO A 224 46.16 57.20 1.84
C PRO A 224 45.70 57.86 0.52
N PRO A 225 46.31 58.99 0.12
CA PRO A 225 45.96 59.64 -1.13
C PRO A 225 46.24 58.70 -2.32
N PRO A 226 45.45 58.78 -3.41
CA PRO A 226 45.64 57.90 -4.56
C PRO A 226 47.00 58.21 -5.20
N ALA A 227 47.90 57.24 -5.18
CA ALA A 227 49.17 57.30 -5.90
C ALA A 227 48.90 57.43 -7.41
N GLU A 228 49.69 58.29 -8.03
CA GLU A 228 49.57 58.69 -9.43
C GLU A 228 49.74 57.49 -10.37
N ARG A 229 48.86 57.44 -11.38
CA ARG A 229 48.86 56.45 -12.45
C ARG A 229 50.11 56.63 -13.31
N HIS A 230 51.02 55.67 -13.24
CA HIS A 230 51.91 55.41 -14.37
C HIS A 230 51.11 54.72 -15.48
N THR A 231 51.07 55.40 -16.61
CA THR A 231 50.53 54.93 -17.88
C THR A 231 51.50 53.92 -18.50
N GLU A 232 51.28 52.63 -18.24
CA GLU A 232 51.84 51.57 -19.07
C GLU A 232 50.70 50.72 -19.64
N SER A 233 50.40 51.04 -20.89
CA SER A 233 49.99 50.17 -21.99
C SER A 233 49.46 48.77 -21.61
N ARG A 234 48.13 48.73 -21.52
CA ARG A 234 47.27 47.54 -21.47
C ARG A 234 47.43 46.69 -22.76
N PRO A 235 47.92 45.44 -22.73
CA PRO A 235 47.59 44.49 -23.77
C PRO A 235 46.13 44.03 -23.62
N ALA A 236 45.51 43.75 -24.75
CA ALA A 236 44.08 43.60 -24.98
C ALA A 236 43.32 42.76 -23.94
N ALA A 237 42.09 43.20 -23.67
CA ALA A 237 41.11 42.54 -22.85
C ALA A 237 40.91 41.08 -23.26
N VAL A 238 41.35 40.16 -22.40
CA VAL A 238 40.67 38.87 -22.28
C VAL A 238 39.42 39.17 -21.47
N THR A 239 38.28 39.21 -22.14
CA THR A 239 36.95 39.25 -21.52
C THR A 239 36.89 38.18 -20.43
N ALA A 240 36.86 38.62 -19.16
CA ALA A 240 36.58 37.74 -18.04
C ALA A 240 35.20 37.09 -18.27
N PRO A 241 35.04 35.77 -18.10
CA PRO A 241 33.74 35.13 -18.27
C PRO A 241 32.80 35.68 -17.21
N SER A 242 31.72 36.32 -17.66
CA SER A 242 30.62 36.77 -16.81
C SER A 242 30.02 35.54 -16.13
N GLN A 243 30.33 35.34 -14.84
CA GLN A 243 29.76 34.25 -14.06
C GLN A 243 28.24 34.43 -13.99
N ALA A 244 27.50 33.54 -14.65
CA ALA A 244 26.04 33.54 -14.66
C ALA A 244 25.53 32.81 -13.41
N ALA A 245 24.58 33.36 -12.66
CA ALA A 245 24.06 32.75 -11.44
C ALA A 245 22.56 32.46 -11.52
N CYS A 246 22.15 31.31 -10.98
CA CYS A 246 20.73 30.95 -10.86
C CYS A 246 20.17 31.52 -9.55
N TRP A 247 19.22 32.46 -9.62
CA TRP A 247 18.66 33.12 -8.43
C TRP A 247 17.76 32.19 -7.58
N LEU A 248 17.16 31.16 -8.17
CA LEU A 248 16.36 30.17 -7.44
C LEU A 248 17.19 29.15 -6.65
N CYS A 249 18.44 28.91 -7.10
CA CYS A 249 19.31 27.90 -6.49
C CYS A 249 20.61 28.48 -5.91
N ARG A 250 20.84 29.80 -6.07
CA ARG A 250 22.03 30.57 -5.67
C ARG A 250 23.38 29.95 -6.10
N ARG A 251 23.38 29.13 -7.17
CA ARG A 251 24.59 28.53 -7.74
C ARG A 251 25.16 29.42 -8.84
N THR A 252 26.48 29.57 -8.85
CA THR A 252 27.22 30.30 -9.89
C THR A 252 27.73 29.31 -10.95
N PHE A 253 27.67 29.75 -12.20
CA PHE A 253 28.07 29.01 -13.39
C PHE A 253 29.09 29.83 -14.17
N ARG A 254 29.97 29.12 -14.87
CA ARG A 254 31.10 29.72 -15.57
C ARG A 254 30.68 30.46 -16.84
N ASP A 255 29.66 29.96 -17.53
CA ASP A 255 29.14 30.49 -18.80
C ASP A 255 27.60 30.43 -18.82
N GLU A 256 26.97 31.27 -19.66
CA GLU A 256 25.50 31.37 -19.79
C GLU A 256 24.86 30.07 -20.28
N GLU A 257 25.52 29.33 -21.18
CA GLU A 257 25.07 28.01 -21.63
C GLU A 257 25.02 26.98 -20.49
N ALA A 258 25.92 27.08 -19.51
CA ALA A 258 25.92 26.20 -18.35
C ALA A 258 24.75 26.51 -17.40
N LEU A 259 24.37 27.79 -17.28
CA LEU A 259 23.15 28.20 -16.59
C LEU A 259 21.90 27.68 -17.32
N ALA A 260 21.84 27.78 -18.66
CA ALA A 260 20.72 27.28 -19.45
C ALA A 260 20.53 25.75 -19.30
N ARG A 261 21.62 24.98 -19.35
CA ARG A 261 21.57 23.52 -19.08
C ARG A 261 21.11 23.22 -17.65
N HIS A 262 21.52 24.01 -16.67
CA HIS A 262 21.08 23.86 -15.29
C HIS A 262 19.57 24.11 -15.13
N VAL A 263 19.05 25.18 -15.74
CA VAL A 263 17.60 25.51 -15.72
C VAL A 263 16.78 24.39 -16.36
N ALA A 264 17.24 23.84 -17.50
CA ALA A 264 16.51 22.80 -18.23
C ALA A 264 16.55 21.41 -17.58
N LEU A 265 17.67 21.03 -16.94
CA LEU A 265 17.92 19.63 -16.55
C LEU A 265 18.01 19.41 -15.03
N SER A 266 18.13 20.46 -14.22
CA SER A 266 18.30 20.28 -12.77
C SER A 266 16.97 20.02 -12.08
N LYS A 267 16.83 18.82 -11.51
CA LYS A 267 15.69 18.44 -10.66
C LYS A 267 15.48 19.42 -9.48
N LEU A 268 16.57 19.94 -8.91
CA LEU A 268 16.52 20.92 -7.81
C LEU A 268 15.90 22.26 -8.27
N HIS A 269 16.25 22.70 -9.49
CA HIS A 269 15.69 23.91 -10.08
C HIS A 269 14.19 23.75 -10.37
N ALA A 270 13.79 22.62 -10.95
CA ALA A 270 12.38 22.29 -11.21
C ALA A 270 11.55 22.23 -9.92
N SER A 271 12.08 21.66 -8.83
CA SER A 271 11.41 21.61 -7.54
C SER A 271 11.27 23.00 -6.88
N ASN A 272 12.30 23.85 -6.93
CA ASN A 272 12.23 25.22 -6.40
C ASN A 272 11.27 26.10 -7.23
N LEU A 273 11.24 25.90 -8.55
CA LEU A 273 10.29 26.58 -9.44
C LEU A 273 8.86 26.19 -9.06
N ALA A 274 8.55 24.89 -8.96
CA ALA A 274 7.23 24.41 -8.55
C ALA A 274 6.80 24.96 -7.17
N ALA A 275 7.72 25.07 -6.22
CA ALA A 275 7.46 25.69 -4.92
C ALA A 275 7.13 27.19 -5.02
N SER A 276 7.77 27.93 -5.94
CA SER A 276 7.45 29.34 -6.19
C SER A 276 6.11 29.54 -6.91
N HIS A 277 5.73 28.65 -7.83
CA HIS A 277 4.41 28.69 -8.48
C HIS A 277 3.29 28.29 -7.52
N SER A 278 3.58 27.49 -6.50
CA SER A 278 2.60 27.10 -5.48
C SER A 278 2.27 28.23 -4.49
N SER A 279 3.00 29.36 -4.47
CA SER A 279 2.74 30.49 -3.58
C SER A 279 1.96 31.64 -4.22
N MET A 280 1.46 31.48 -5.45
CA MET A 280 0.52 32.44 -6.05
C MET A 280 -0.88 31.82 -6.09
N PRO A 281 -1.92 32.49 -5.55
CA PRO A 281 -3.30 32.04 -5.73
C PRO A 281 -3.71 32.17 -7.22
N PRO A 282 -4.60 31.31 -7.72
CA PRO A 282 -5.00 31.34 -9.12
C PRO A 282 -5.83 32.60 -9.38
N VAL A 283 -5.34 33.45 -10.27
CA VAL A 283 -6.12 34.54 -10.86
C VAL A 283 -6.86 33.92 -12.04
N GLU A 284 -8.18 33.78 -11.94
CA GLU A 284 -9.03 33.34 -13.04
C GLU A 284 -8.97 34.42 -14.14
N GLU A 285 -8.37 34.08 -15.28
CA GLU A 285 -8.49 34.88 -16.50
C GLU A 285 -9.77 34.50 -17.24
N GLU A 286 -10.77 35.37 -17.13
CA GLU A 286 -11.95 35.43 -17.99
C GLU A 286 -11.54 35.65 -19.46
N PRO A 287 -11.97 34.80 -20.41
CA PRO A 287 -11.72 35.06 -21.82
C PRO A 287 -12.69 36.12 -22.35
N ILE A 288 -12.13 37.29 -22.67
CA ILE A 288 -12.76 38.32 -23.49
C ILE A 288 -13.07 37.72 -24.89
N SER A 289 -14.31 37.29 -25.08
CA SER A 289 -14.84 36.86 -26.38
C SER A 289 -15.74 37.96 -26.96
N SER A 290 -15.25 38.54 -28.04
CA SER A 290 -15.87 39.61 -28.82
C SER A 290 -17.18 39.16 -29.47
N LYS A 291 -18.24 39.93 -29.22
CA LYS A 291 -19.54 39.86 -29.91
C LYS A 291 -19.40 40.15 -31.41
N ALA A 292 -20.04 39.36 -32.26
CA ALA A 292 -20.82 39.85 -33.40
C ALA A 292 -21.82 38.80 -33.93
N SER A 293 -23.05 39.27 -34.16
CA SER A 293 -24.13 38.71 -34.98
C SER A 293 -25.19 37.80 -34.33
N ILE A 294 -26.43 38.19 -34.59
CA ILE A 294 -27.74 37.95 -33.95
C ILE A 294 -28.61 37.10 -34.93
N PRO A 295 -29.90 36.77 -34.70
CA PRO A 295 -30.58 35.94 -33.68
C PRO A 295 -31.31 34.71 -34.31
N THR A 296 -31.85 33.80 -33.49
CA THR A 296 -33.20 33.24 -33.73
C THR A 296 -33.83 32.67 -32.45
N MET A 297 -35.14 32.88 -32.34
CA MET A 297 -36.08 32.71 -31.22
C MET A 297 -36.46 31.25 -30.91
N ALA A 298 -36.79 30.98 -29.64
CA ALA A 298 -37.93 30.16 -29.12
C ALA A 298 -37.64 29.82 -27.64
N GLU A 299 -38.36 30.38 -26.64
CA GLU A 299 -39.56 29.79 -25.99
C GLU A 299 -39.32 28.35 -25.47
N SER A 300 -39.55 27.93 -24.23
CA SER A 300 -40.23 28.38 -23.00
C SER A 300 -39.72 27.40 -21.90
N SER A 301 -39.66 27.65 -20.58
CA SER A 301 -40.81 27.70 -19.67
C SER A 301 -40.31 27.48 -18.22
N VAL A 302 -40.86 28.27 -17.27
CA VAL A 302 -41.17 27.95 -15.84
C VAL A 302 -39.99 27.74 -14.86
N HIS A 303 -39.63 28.72 -13.99
CA HIS A 303 -40.20 29.02 -12.65
C HIS A 303 -40.13 27.80 -11.68
N GLN A 304 -39.66 27.84 -10.42
CA GLN A 304 -39.60 28.88 -9.39
C GLN A 304 -38.81 28.36 -8.16
N ARG A 305 -38.11 29.30 -7.49
CA ARG A 305 -38.00 29.57 -6.02
C ARG A 305 -37.59 28.48 -5.01
N GLY A 306 -36.70 28.92 -4.11
CA GLY A 306 -36.77 28.60 -2.67
C GLY A 306 -35.41 28.53 -1.97
N THR A 307 -34.96 29.62 -1.32
CA THR A 307 -34.76 29.74 0.16
C THR A 307 -33.67 28.81 0.76
N SER A 308 -32.79 29.18 1.69
CA SER A 308 -32.59 30.35 2.53
C SER A 308 -31.21 30.18 3.17
N VAL A 309 -30.48 31.29 3.27
CA VAL A 309 -29.21 31.42 4.00
C VAL A 309 -29.50 31.47 5.50
N ARG A 310 -28.71 30.81 6.35
CA ARG A 310 -28.66 31.11 7.79
C ARG A 310 -27.23 31.04 8.31
N ALA A 311 -26.69 32.22 8.57
CA ALA A 311 -25.46 32.46 9.30
C ALA A 311 -25.61 32.07 10.79
N LYS A 312 -24.52 31.63 11.41
CA LYS A 312 -24.27 31.83 12.85
C LYS A 312 -22.77 31.76 13.17
N GLN A 313 -22.32 32.87 13.74
CA GLN A 313 -21.04 33.14 14.42
C GLN A 313 -20.82 32.20 15.61
N VAL A 314 -19.56 31.85 15.90
CA VAL A 314 -19.10 31.35 17.21
C VAL A 314 -17.74 32.00 17.53
N PRO A 315 -17.57 32.67 18.68
CA PRO A 315 -16.27 33.09 19.20
C PRO A 315 -15.72 32.15 20.30
N SER A 316 -14.42 32.32 20.53
CA SER A 316 -13.39 31.67 21.36
C SER A 316 -13.72 31.15 22.79
N PRO A 317 -12.81 30.36 23.42
CA PRO A 317 -13.05 29.59 24.66
C PRO A 317 -12.56 30.30 25.94
N PRO A 318 -12.95 29.83 27.15
CA PRO A 318 -12.31 30.22 28.40
C PRO A 318 -11.59 29.06 29.13
N GLU A 319 -10.74 29.50 30.06
CA GLU A 319 -9.69 28.79 30.79
C GLU A 319 -10.16 27.97 32.01
N GLU A 320 -9.17 27.32 32.64
CA GLU A 320 -9.22 26.44 33.83
C GLU A 320 -9.87 27.06 35.09
N PRO A 321 -10.11 26.22 36.12
CA PRO A 321 -9.22 26.37 37.29
C PRO A 321 -8.83 25.06 38.03
N LEU A 322 -7.68 25.17 38.69
CA LEU A 322 -7.11 24.34 39.75
C LEU A 322 -7.97 24.38 41.03
N ASP A 323 -8.08 23.27 41.77
CA ASP A 323 -7.64 23.20 43.18
C ASP A 323 -7.54 21.74 43.69
N SER A 324 -6.89 21.61 44.83
CA SER A 324 -6.12 20.52 45.38
C SER A 324 -6.72 20.04 46.70
N SER A 325 -6.61 18.74 47.04
CA SER A 325 -6.60 18.28 48.44
C SER A 325 -6.10 16.83 48.62
N ILE A 326 -4.85 16.75 49.08
CA ILE A 326 -4.29 15.88 50.14
C ILE A 326 -5.24 14.85 50.79
N THR A 327 -4.85 13.57 50.80
CA THR A 327 -4.81 12.73 52.02
C THR A 327 -3.73 11.65 51.94
N ARG A 328 -2.83 11.67 52.94
CA ARG A 328 -1.88 10.62 53.29
C ARG A 328 -2.61 9.37 53.82
N GLY A 329 -2.09 8.19 53.51
CA GLY A 329 -2.50 6.92 54.13
C GLY A 329 -1.38 5.90 54.00
N SER A 330 -0.54 5.83 55.04
CA SER A 330 0.54 4.88 55.25
C SER A 330 -0.03 3.61 55.89
N VAL A 331 0.24 2.41 55.37
CA VAL A 331 0.36 1.17 56.15
C VAL A 331 1.22 0.14 55.41
N SER A 332 2.21 -0.35 56.14
CA SER A 332 3.07 -1.53 55.97
C SER A 332 2.23 -2.81 55.72
N ASP A 333 2.69 -3.93 55.17
CA ASP A 333 3.74 -4.79 55.71
C ASP A 333 4.01 -6.02 54.79
N ASP A 334 5.19 -6.61 55.00
CA ASP A 334 5.60 -8.00 54.77
C ASP A 334 5.46 -8.67 53.38
N ARG A 335 6.62 -8.84 52.71
CA ARG A 335 7.08 -10.18 52.30
C ARG A 335 8.58 -10.26 52.07
N ARG A 336 9.23 -10.78 53.10
CA ARG A 336 10.53 -11.46 53.17
C ARG A 336 10.63 -12.60 52.12
N SER A 337 11.68 -12.62 51.29
CA SER A 337 12.43 -13.83 50.91
C SER A 337 13.60 -13.54 49.94
N SER A 338 14.80 -13.61 50.51
CA SER A 338 16.00 -14.32 50.03
C SER A 338 16.57 -14.06 48.62
N SER A 339 17.66 -13.28 48.60
CA SER A 339 18.78 -13.44 47.66
C SER A 339 19.52 -14.76 47.84
N PRO A 340 20.20 -15.25 46.80
CA PRO A 340 21.55 -15.77 46.96
C PRO A 340 22.56 -15.10 46.01
N GLN A 341 23.64 -14.61 46.62
CA GLN A 341 24.90 -14.19 45.96
C GLN A 341 25.71 -15.41 45.49
N PRO A 342 26.44 -15.33 44.36
CA PRO A 342 27.49 -16.31 44.03
C PRO A 342 28.84 -15.95 44.69
N PRO A 343 29.66 -16.94 45.12
CA PRO A 343 30.93 -16.68 45.78
C PRO A 343 32.09 -16.45 44.80
N PRO A 344 33.15 -15.71 45.20
CA PRO A 344 34.30 -15.42 44.35
C PRO A 344 35.47 -16.40 44.56
N LYS A 345 35.96 -17.00 43.46
CA LYS A 345 37.30 -16.79 42.87
C LYS A 345 37.51 -17.76 41.72
#